data_AF-A0A7X0TUE1-F1
#
_entry.id   AF-A0A7X0TUE1-F1
#
_cell.length_a   1.000
_cell.length_b   1.000
_cell.length_c   1.000
_cell.angle_alpha   90.00
_cell.angle_beta   90.00
_cell.angle_gamma   90.00
#
_symmetry.space_group_name_H-M   'P 1'
#
loop_
_entity.id
_entity.type
_entity.pdbx_description
1 polymer ?
#
loop_
_entity_poly.entity_id
_entity_poly.type
_entity_poly.pdbx_seq_one_letter_code
_entity_poly.pdbx_strand_id
1 'polypeptide(L)'
;MKVLLLKLLLAALLSGCSHTKIHLVHQQLSKAKISSLVNAFEQENINVVVSTAVVPSEFPDVSLAMNPGYSDFALIEKIKQTLAIHSLSVVQEFRFAQGQHFYNGNNIGVYLKDSSNRVMPSYLRTQYCKYADATIQFSSNNTFTVEYEANSLDKVEKMEDAEQQLSTIRGHYDFDGKKLSLFLENGTTQRFTYAKEEKETHLGPRQADTFKPLQLHQQSVLNCEFLIIYMN
;
A
#
# COMPACT_ATOMS: atom_id res chain seq x y z
N MET A 1 -55.58 17.03 -21.95
CA MET A 1 -55.26 16.70 -20.53
C MET A 1 -54.53 15.38 -20.35
N LYS A 2 -54.99 14.24 -20.92
CA LYS A 2 -54.34 12.91 -20.76
C LYS A 2 -52.86 12.85 -21.19
N VAL A 3 -52.48 13.54 -22.27
CA VAL A 3 -51.10 13.56 -22.79
C VAL A 3 -50.15 14.36 -21.88
N LEU A 4 -50.66 15.35 -21.13
CA LEU A 4 -49.85 16.17 -20.21
C LEU A 4 -49.54 15.39 -18.92
N LEU A 5 -50.52 14.63 -18.39
CA LEU A 5 -50.30 13.75 -17.24
C LEU A 5 -49.29 12.63 -17.55
N LEU A 6 -49.34 12.05 -18.74
CA LEU A 6 -48.40 10.99 -19.14
C LEU A 6 -46.96 11.51 -19.23
N LYS A 7 -46.76 12.74 -19.71
CA LYS A 7 -45.44 13.38 -19.75
C LYS A 7 -44.92 13.74 -18.35
N LEU A 8 -45.79 14.14 -17.43
CA LEU A 8 -45.41 14.43 -16.04
C LEU A 8 -45.03 13.13 -15.29
N LEU A 9 -45.73 12.03 -15.54
CA LEU A 9 -45.43 10.72 -14.96
C LEU A 9 -44.10 10.15 -15.49
N LEU A 10 -43.79 10.38 -16.77
CA LEU A 10 -42.53 9.97 -17.38
C LEU A 10 -41.33 10.79 -16.87
N ALA A 11 -41.52 12.07 -16.57
CA ALA A 11 -40.49 12.93 -15.98
C ALA A 11 -40.16 12.56 -14.52
N ALA A 12 -41.13 12.03 -13.76
CA ALA A 12 -40.92 11.54 -12.40
C ALA A 12 -40.14 10.22 -12.33
N LEU A 13 -40.06 9.46 -13.44
CA LEU A 13 -39.28 8.22 -13.55
C LEU A 13 -37.81 8.47 -13.95
N LEU A 14 -37.45 9.72 -14.30
CA LEU A 14 -36.09 10.12 -14.71
C LEU A 14 -35.22 10.62 -13.55
N SER A 15 -35.73 10.68 -12.32
CA SER A 15 -34.89 10.78 -11.12
C SER A 15 -34.24 9.42 -10.83
N GLY A 16 -33.37 8.98 -11.74
CA GLY A 16 -32.47 7.86 -11.49
C GLY A 16 -31.63 8.23 -10.28
N CYS A 17 -31.77 7.46 -9.19
CA CYS A 17 -31.04 7.66 -7.95
C CYS A 17 -29.53 7.62 -8.19
N SER A 18 -28.91 8.79 -8.39
CA SER A 18 -27.47 8.96 -8.27
C SER A 18 -27.14 8.89 -6.77
N HIS A 19 -27.05 7.66 -6.23
CA HIS A 19 -26.57 7.47 -4.87
C HIS A 19 -25.07 7.79 -4.83
N THR A 20 -24.70 8.66 -3.90
CA THR A 20 -23.28 8.92 -3.57
C THR A 20 -22.57 7.60 -3.32
N LYS A 21 -21.41 7.41 -3.97
CA LYS A 21 -20.50 6.30 -3.66
C LYS A 21 -19.34 6.81 -2.82
N ILE A 22 -18.96 6.02 -1.83
CA ILE A 22 -17.69 6.19 -1.15
C ILE A 22 -16.64 5.27 -1.80
N HIS A 23 -15.45 5.79 -2.03
CA HIS A 23 -14.31 5.02 -2.50
C HIS A 23 -13.37 4.80 -1.34
N LEU A 24 -13.30 3.55 -0.86
CA LEU A 24 -12.39 3.17 0.21
C LEU A 24 -11.01 2.89 -0.39
N VAL A 25 -10.09 3.83 -0.22
CA VAL A 25 -8.69 3.72 -0.60
C VAL A 25 -7.91 3.38 0.66
N HIS A 26 -7.11 2.32 0.62
CA HIS A 26 -6.38 1.90 1.80
C HIS A 26 -4.93 1.57 1.52
N GLN A 27 -4.09 1.77 2.52
CA GLN A 27 -2.70 1.38 2.52
C GLN A 27 -2.40 0.66 3.82
N GLN A 28 -1.87 -0.56 3.73
CA GLN A 28 -1.39 -1.35 4.89
C GLN A 28 -2.49 -1.70 5.92
N LEU A 29 -3.75 -1.78 5.48
CA LEU A 29 -4.84 -2.39 6.26
C LEU A 29 -5.02 -3.85 5.87
N SER A 30 -5.26 -4.72 6.87
CA SER A 30 -5.52 -6.14 6.64
C SER A 30 -6.84 -6.37 5.90
N LYS A 31 -6.92 -7.45 5.11
CA LYS A 31 -8.17 -7.84 4.41
C LYS A 31 -9.36 -7.95 5.37
N ALA A 32 -9.14 -8.49 6.57
CA ALA A 32 -10.18 -8.61 7.59
C ALA A 32 -10.69 -7.24 8.07
N LYS A 33 -9.78 -6.27 8.28
CA LYS A 33 -10.16 -4.89 8.66
C LYS A 33 -10.95 -4.22 7.53
N ILE A 34 -10.53 -4.39 6.28
CA ILE A 34 -11.25 -3.86 5.11
C ILE A 34 -12.64 -4.48 4.97
N SER A 35 -12.77 -5.80 5.02
CA SER A 35 -14.08 -6.47 4.97
C SER A 35 -14.99 -6.03 6.11
N SER A 36 -14.45 -5.87 7.32
CA SER A 36 -15.22 -5.37 8.46
C SER A 36 -15.73 -3.94 8.25
N LEU A 37 -14.92 -3.05 7.68
CA LEU A 37 -15.33 -1.68 7.36
C LEU A 37 -16.36 -1.61 6.25
N VAL A 38 -16.18 -2.40 5.19
CA VAL A 38 -17.16 -2.51 4.09
C VAL A 38 -18.52 -2.92 4.63
N ASN A 39 -18.58 -3.97 5.44
CA ASN A 39 -19.82 -4.42 6.07
C ASN A 39 -20.46 -3.33 6.94
N ALA A 40 -19.66 -2.58 7.69
CA ALA A 40 -20.16 -1.49 8.54
C ALA A 40 -20.76 -0.34 7.72
N PHE A 41 -20.14 0.04 6.60
CA PHE A 41 -20.70 1.03 5.69
C PHE A 41 -22.00 0.53 5.02
N GLU A 42 -22.05 -0.72 4.59
CA GLU A 42 -23.24 -1.31 3.97
C GLU A 42 -24.43 -1.38 4.96
N GLN A 43 -24.18 -1.71 6.22
CA GLN A 43 -25.20 -1.68 7.29
C GLN A 43 -25.79 -0.27 7.49
N GLU A 44 -25.01 0.77 7.23
CA GLU A 44 -25.46 2.16 7.26
C GLU A 44 -26.13 2.62 5.96
N ASN A 45 -26.39 1.71 5.02
CA ASN A 45 -26.89 1.96 3.66
C ASN A 45 -25.97 2.87 2.83
N ILE A 46 -24.65 2.80 3.08
CA ILE A 46 -23.65 3.57 2.33
C ILE A 46 -23.07 2.67 1.23
N ASN A 47 -23.11 3.15 -0.02
CA ASN A 47 -22.53 2.43 -1.15
C ASN A 47 -21.00 2.58 -1.17
N VAL A 48 -20.28 1.50 -0.88
CA VAL A 48 -18.81 1.48 -0.78
C VAL A 48 -18.18 0.69 -1.92
N VAL A 49 -17.12 1.27 -2.51
CA VAL A 49 -16.26 0.60 -3.49
C VAL A 49 -14.84 0.60 -2.96
N VAL A 50 -14.25 -0.58 -2.77
CA VAL A 50 -12.81 -0.69 -2.46
C VAL A 50 -12.02 -0.35 -3.72
N SER A 51 -11.18 0.68 -3.63
CA SER A 51 -10.38 1.18 -4.74
C SER A 51 -8.95 0.65 -4.68
N THR A 52 -8.37 0.39 -5.84
CA THR A 52 -6.94 0.06 -6.00
C THR A 52 -6.03 1.29 -6.11
N ALA A 53 -6.59 2.50 -5.93
CA ALA A 53 -5.80 3.73 -5.91
C ALA A 53 -4.78 3.72 -4.77
N VAL A 54 -3.71 4.50 -4.94
CA VAL A 54 -2.69 4.69 -3.92
C VAL A 54 -3.11 5.84 -2.99
N VAL A 55 -2.87 5.69 -1.69
CA VAL A 55 -3.05 6.78 -0.72
C VAL A 55 -1.93 7.81 -0.91
N PRO A 56 -2.24 9.10 -1.12
CA PRO A 56 -1.23 10.14 -1.28
C PRO A 56 -0.35 10.27 -0.04
N SER A 57 0.92 10.61 -0.25
CA SER A 57 1.90 10.71 0.84
C SER A 57 1.57 11.78 1.89
N GLU A 58 0.91 12.84 1.45
CA GLU A 58 0.54 14.02 2.22
C GLU A 58 -0.79 13.87 2.96
N PHE A 59 -1.54 12.78 2.72
CA PHE A 59 -2.77 12.49 3.44
C PHE A 59 -2.41 11.90 4.81
N PRO A 60 -2.97 12.44 5.92
CA PRO A 60 -2.87 11.79 7.22
C PRO A 60 -3.63 10.46 7.23
N ASP A 61 -3.42 9.70 8.31
CA ASP A 61 -3.86 8.31 8.49
C ASP A 61 -5.32 8.04 8.18
N VAL A 62 -6.20 8.99 8.51
CA VAL A 62 -7.62 8.90 8.20
C VAL A 62 -8.04 10.22 7.60
N SER A 63 -8.35 10.20 6.32
CA SER A 63 -8.69 11.39 5.56
C SER A 63 -9.93 11.18 4.71
N LEU A 64 -10.73 12.24 4.56
CA LEU A 64 -11.81 12.30 3.58
C LEU A 64 -11.44 13.27 2.48
N ALA A 65 -11.63 12.90 1.22
CA ALA A 65 -11.51 13.82 0.10
C ALA A 65 -12.83 13.88 -0.67
N MET A 66 -13.27 15.09 -1.02
CA MET A 66 -14.55 15.31 -1.67
C MET A 66 -14.51 16.54 -2.57
N ASN A 67 -15.49 16.65 -3.46
CA ASN A 67 -15.67 17.83 -4.28
C ASN A 67 -15.96 19.07 -3.41
N PRO A 68 -15.43 20.28 -3.74
CA PRO A 68 -15.73 21.50 -2.98
C PRO A 68 -17.23 21.79 -2.83
N GLY A 69 -18.02 21.45 -3.84
CA GLY A 69 -19.47 21.65 -3.85
C GLY A 69 -20.26 20.55 -3.14
N TYR A 70 -19.60 19.54 -2.56
CA TYR A 70 -20.28 18.44 -1.88
C TYR A 70 -20.92 18.89 -0.56
N SER A 71 -22.24 18.72 -0.44
CA SER A 71 -23.04 19.33 0.62
C SER A 71 -23.88 18.35 1.44
N ASP A 72 -23.74 17.03 1.25
CA ASP A 72 -24.42 16.04 2.10
C ASP A 72 -23.65 15.83 3.41
N PHE A 73 -23.81 16.78 4.32
CA PHE A 73 -23.16 16.76 5.63
C PHE A 73 -23.64 15.60 6.50
N ALA A 74 -24.87 15.12 6.32
CA ALA A 74 -25.40 13.98 7.06
C ALA A 74 -24.63 12.71 6.70
N LEU A 75 -24.38 12.47 5.40
CA LEU A 75 -23.55 11.34 4.98
C LEU A 75 -22.11 11.46 5.50
N ILE A 76 -21.51 12.66 5.47
CA ILE A 76 -20.16 12.88 5.99
C ILE A 76 -20.06 12.49 7.46
N GLU A 77 -20.99 12.97 8.29
CA GLU A 77 -21.01 12.63 9.71
C GLU A 77 -21.26 11.14 9.95
N LYS A 78 -22.10 10.51 9.13
CA LYS A 78 -22.32 9.06 9.19
C LYS A 78 -21.04 8.29 8.91
N ILE A 79 -20.29 8.67 7.87
CA ILE A 79 -18.98 8.09 7.54
C ILE A 79 -18.01 8.24 8.71
N LYS A 80 -17.90 9.44 9.29
CA LYS A 80 -17.02 9.69 10.44
C LYS A 80 -17.38 8.83 11.64
N GLN A 81 -18.67 8.70 11.95
CA GLN A 81 -19.13 7.87 13.05
C GLN A 81 -18.81 6.39 12.83
N THR A 82 -19.07 5.86 11.63
CA THR A 82 -18.71 4.49 11.25
C THR A 82 -17.21 4.27 11.42
N LEU A 83 -16.37 5.19 10.94
CA LEU A 83 -14.92 5.08 11.09
C LEU A 83 -14.48 5.17 12.57
N ALA A 84 -15.07 6.06 13.36
CA ALA A 84 -14.76 6.25 14.78
C ALA A 84 -15.05 4.98 15.61
N ILE A 85 -16.16 4.27 15.34
CA ILE A 85 -16.47 2.97 15.97
C ILE A 85 -15.36 1.95 15.73
N HIS A 86 -14.68 2.04 14.58
CA HIS A 86 -13.54 1.19 14.23
C HIS A 86 -12.19 1.73 14.69
N SER A 87 -12.19 2.73 15.59
CA SER A 87 -11.01 3.44 16.10
C SER A 87 -10.22 4.19 15.02
N LEU A 88 -10.90 4.64 13.96
CA LEU A 88 -10.33 5.42 12.86
C LEU A 88 -10.94 6.82 12.85
N SER A 89 -10.46 7.70 13.73
CA SER A 89 -11.00 9.07 13.77
C SER A 89 -10.48 9.87 12.58
N VAL A 90 -11.39 10.49 11.81
CA VAL A 90 -11.01 11.35 10.67
C VAL A 90 -10.18 12.53 11.16
N VAL A 91 -8.97 12.65 10.64
CA VAL A 91 -8.01 13.69 10.99
C VAL A 91 -8.20 14.92 10.11
N GLN A 92 -8.52 14.71 8.83
CA GLN A 92 -8.62 15.81 7.87
C GLN A 92 -9.67 15.58 6.78
N GLU A 93 -10.36 16.66 6.41
CA GLU A 93 -11.23 16.73 5.23
C GLU A 93 -10.57 17.61 4.15
N PHE A 94 -10.39 17.06 2.96
CA PHE A 94 -9.90 17.74 1.78
C PHE A 94 -11.08 18.08 0.86
N ARG A 95 -11.35 19.37 0.67
CA ARG A 95 -12.45 19.89 -0.18
C ARG A 95 -11.96 20.54 -1.47
N PHE A 96 -10.67 20.46 -1.78
CA PHE A 96 -10.06 20.98 -3.01
C PHE A 96 -9.01 19.98 -3.50
N ALA A 97 -8.53 20.15 -4.73
CA ALA A 97 -7.44 19.36 -5.32
C ALA A 97 -6.08 19.59 -4.62
N GLN A 98 -6.02 19.42 -3.30
CA GLN A 98 -4.77 19.26 -2.58
C GLN A 98 -4.29 17.83 -2.82
N GLY A 99 -3.10 17.69 -3.38
CA GLY A 99 -2.50 16.39 -3.65
C GLY A 99 -2.83 15.73 -4.99
N GLN A 100 -3.38 16.47 -5.96
CA GLN A 100 -3.79 15.94 -7.30
C GLN A 100 -4.89 14.86 -7.30
N HIS A 101 -5.46 14.48 -6.16
CA HIS A 101 -6.62 13.59 -6.10
C HIS A 101 -7.92 14.39 -6.13
N PHE A 102 -8.58 14.41 -7.28
CA PHE A 102 -9.88 15.06 -7.47
C PHE A 102 -10.99 14.03 -7.63
N TYR A 103 -12.05 14.15 -6.83
CA TYR A 103 -13.30 13.44 -7.08
C TYR A 103 -14.20 14.28 -7.99
N ASN A 104 -14.41 13.78 -9.20
CA ASN A 104 -15.46 14.27 -10.09
C ASN A 104 -16.84 13.83 -9.55
N GLY A 105 -17.77 14.78 -9.43
CA GLY A 105 -19.18 14.51 -9.10
C GLY A 105 -19.48 14.35 -7.62
N ASN A 106 -20.47 13.50 -7.31
CA ASN A 106 -21.10 13.37 -6.00
C ASN A 106 -20.51 12.21 -5.16
N ASN A 107 -19.18 12.03 -5.17
CA ASN A 107 -18.49 10.93 -4.51
C ASN A 107 -17.55 11.41 -3.39
N ILE A 108 -17.26 10.54 -2.44
CA ILE A 108 -16.32 10.79 -1.34
C ILE A 108 -15.22 9.74 -1.36
N GLY A 109 -13.96 10.16 -1.33
CA GLY A 109 -12.83 9.29 -1.04
C GLY A 109 -12.60 9.15 0.45
N VAL A 110 -12.54 7.92 0.93
CA VAL A 110 -12.16 7.57 2.30
C VAL A 110 -10.78 6.95 2.23
N TYR A 111 -9.77 7.66 2.73
CA TYR A 111 -8.37 7.26 2.67
C TYR A 111 -7.93 6.81 4.05
N LEU A 112 -7.50 5.55 4.13
CA LEU A 112 -7.04 4.92 5.36
C LEU A 112 -5.60 4.44 5.20
N LYS A 113 -4.75 4.91 6.10
CA LYS A 113 -3.38 4.49 6.26
C LYS A 113 -3.17 4.11 7.72
N ASP A 114 -2.70 2.90 7.93
CA ASP A 114 -2.29 2.47 9.26
C ASP A 114 -0.85 2.93 9.49
N SER A 115 -0.65 4.05 10.20
CA SER A 115 0.69 4.54 10.58
C SER A 115 1.34 3.75 11.70
N SER A 116 0.57 2.93 12.42
CA SER A 116 1.14 2.00 13.40
C SER A 116 1.96 0.93 12.69
N ASN A 117 1.64 0.65 11.43
CA ASN A 117 2.46 -0.15 10.53
C ASN A 117 3.47 0.76 9.83
N ARG A 118 4.74 0.44 10.08
CA ARG A 118 5.85 1.17 9.52
C ARG A 118 5.91 0.99 8.01
N VAL A 119 6.08 2.08 7.27
CA VAL A 119 6.12 2.04 5.79
C VAL A 119 7.37 1.30 5.33
N MET A 120 7.19 0.24 4.54
CA MET A 120 8.29 -0.46 3.87
C MET A 120 8.96 0.51 2.86
N PRO A 121 10.30 0.69 2.91
CA PRO A 121 11.03 1.43 1.89
C PRO A 121 10.77 0.88 0.48
N SER A 122 10.83 1.73 -0.55
CA SER A 122 10.61 1.30 -1.94
C SER A 122 11.68 0.33 -2.45
N TYR A 123 12.87 0.36 -1.85
CA TYR A 123 13.92 -0.61 -2.12
C TYR A 123 14.79 -0.86 -0.90
N LEU A 124 15.47 -2.01 -0.91
CA LEU A 124 16.55 -2.37 0.00
C LEU A 124 17.71 -2.93 -0.82
N ARG A 125 18.94 -2.76 -0.34
CA ARG A 125 20.13 -3.34 -0.97
C ARG A 125 20.89 -4.22 0.01
N THR A 126 21.64 -5.18 -0.51
CA THR A 126 22.64 -5.88 0.29
C THR A 126 23.79 -4.96 0.68
N GLN A 127 24.41 -5.21 1.84
CA GLN A 127 25.70 -4.64 2.19
C GLN A 127 26.59 -5.76 2.74
N TYR A 128 27.82 -5.87 2.22
CA TYR A 128 28.79 -6.90 2.61
C TYR A 128 28.27 -8.35 2.47
N CYS A 129 27.37 -8.59 1.51
CA CYS A 129 26.87 -9.92 1.21
C CYS A 129 27.91 -10.71 0.41
N LYS A 130 28.35 -11.85 0.95
CA LYS A 130 29.33 -12.71 0.27
C LYS A 130 28.75 -13.46 -0.94
N TYR A 131 27.43 -13.63 -0.99
CA TYR A 131 26.77 -14.46 -2.00
C TYR A 131 26.42 -13.70 -3.28
N ALA A 132 25.97 -12.45 -3.16
CA ALA A 132 25.52 -11.66 -4.29
C ALA A 132 25.49 -10.17 -3.94
N ASP A 133 25.54 -9.31 -4.95
CA ASP A 133 25.00 -7.95 -4.84
C ASP A 133 23.54 -7.99 -5.29
N ALA A 134 22.63 -7.48 -4.47
CA ALA A 134 21.20 -7.59 -4.70
C ALA A 134 20.42 -6.36 -4.24
N THR A 135 19.36 -6.06 -4.98
CA THR A 135 18.36 -5.05 -4.64
C THR A 135 16.99 -5.70 -4.57
N ILE A 136 16.25 -5.44 -3.49
CA ILE A 136 14.82 -5.74 -3.40
C ILE A 136 14.06 -4.47 -3.73
N GLN A 137 13.13 -4.52 -4.68
CA GLN A 137 12.17 -3.47 -4.95
C GLN A 137 10.79 -3.89 -4.43
N PHE A 138 10.12 -3.00 -3.72
CA PHE A 138 8.76 -3.20 -3.19
C PHE A 138 7.76 -2.35 -3.96
N SER A 139 6.64 -2.96 -4.34
CA SER A 139 5.54 -2.29 -5.03
C SER A 139 4.37 -2.01 -4.10
N SER A 140 3.58 -0.99 -4.41
CA SER A 140 2.41 -0.57 -3.62
C SER A 140 1.30 -1.62 -3.53
N ASN A 141 1.31 -2.64 -4.39
CA ASN A 141 0.37 -3.76 -4.41
C ASN A 141 0.87 -4.99 -3.63
N ASN A 142 1.78 -4.80 -2.67
CA ASN A 142 2.36 -5.86 -1.84
C ASN A 142 3.16 -6.92 -2.63
N THR A 143 3.70 -6.58 -3.81
CA THR A 143 4.67 -7.44 -4.51
C THR A 143 6.10 -6.98 -4.31
N PHE A 144 7.05 -7.90 -4.49
CA PHE A 144 8.47 -7.57 -4.51
C PHE A 144 9.18 -8.22 -5.69
N THR A 145 10.30 -7.63 -6.08
CA THR A 145 11.28 -8.21 -7.01
C THR A 145 12.66 -8.08 -6.37
N VAL A 146 13.40 -9.18 -6.26
CA VAL A 146 14.84 -9.18 -5.96
C VAL A 146 15.57 -9.32 -7.28
N GLU A 147 16.43 -8.37 -7.59
CA GLU A 147 17.40 -8.47 -8.69
C GLU A 147 18.77 -8.66 -8.08
N TYR A 148 19.53 -9.65 -8.58
CA TYR A 148 20.84 -9.95 -8.02
C TYR A 148 21.84 -10.43 -9.05
N GLU A 149 23.10 -10.10 -8.79
CA GLU A 149 24.27 -10.67 -9.46
C GLU A 149 24.95 -11.65 -8.49
N ALA A 150 24.94 -12.94 -8.82
CA ALA A 150 25.62 -13.94 -8.02
C ALA A 150 27.14 -13.74 -8.08
N ASN A 151 27.80 -13.73 -6.92
CA ASN A 151 29.25 -13.74 -6.85
C ASN A 151 29.80 -15.10 -7.32
N SER A 152 31.01 -15.10 -7.87
CA SER A 152 31.62 -16.27 -8.54
C SER A 152 31.76 -17.55 -7.70
N LEU A 153 31.50 -17.52 -6.40
CA LEU A 153 31.48 -18.71 -5.53
C LEU A 153 30.28 -19.64 -5.80
N ASP A 154 29.18 -19.13 -6.36
CA ASP A 154 28.05 -19.96 -6.85
C ASP A 154 28.17 -20.28 -8.35
N LYS A 155 29.21 -19.77 -9.05
CA LYS A 155 29.42 -19.93 -10.51
C LYS A 155 30.34 -21.13 -10.88
N VAL A 156 30.44 -22.15 -10.04
CA VAL A 156 31.37 -23.28 -10.29
C VAL A 156 30.97 -24.15 -11.50
N GLU A 157 29.75 -24.06 -12.01
CA GLU A 157 29.36 -24.85 -13.18
C GLU A 157 28.47 -24.04 -14.12
N LYS A 158 29.08 -23.18 -14.97
CA LYS A 158 28.83 -23.13 -16.42
C LYS A 158 29.28 -21.81 -17.07
N MET A 159 30.16 -22.01 -18.06
CA MET A 159 30.32 -21.28 -19.32
C MET A 159 31.08 -19.94 -19.31
N GLU A 160 32.25 -20.04 -19.95
CA GLU A 160 32.89 -19.01 -20.77
C GLU A 160 31.83 -18.39 -21.70
N ASP A 161 31.80 -17.06 -21.79
CA ASP A 161 30.89 -16.21 -22.61
C ASP A 161 29.46 -15.92 -22.09
N ALA A 162 29.20 -15.96 -20.78
CA ALA A 162 27.94 -15.42 -20.24
C ALA A 162 28.06 -13.91 -19.94
N GLU A 163 27.38 -13.07 -20.73
CA GLU A 163 26.96 -11.72 -20.29
C GLU A 163 26.40 -11.83 -18.86
N GLN A 164 26.73 -10.89 -17.98
CA GLN A 164 26.30 -10.90 -16.57
C GLN A 164 24.76 -10.98 -16.47
N GLN A 165 24.24 -12.21 -16.41
CA GLN A 165 22.80 -12.44 -16.42
C GLN A 165 22.26 -12.15 -15.01
N LEU A 166 21.64 -10.98 -14.86
CA LEU A 166 20.90 -10.63 -13.65
C LEU A 166 19.81 -11.67 -13.41
N SER A 167 19.81 -12.23 -12.20
CA SER A 167 18.81 -13.19 -11.77
C SER A 167 17.71 -12.48 -10.98
N THR A 168 16.48 -12.98 -11.09
CA THR A 168 15.31 -12.36 -10.43
C THR A 168 14.54 -13.34 -9.54
N ILE A 169 14.11 -12.88 -8.36
CA ILE A 169 13.16 -13.57 -7.49
C ILE A 169 11.94 -12.68 -7.30
N ARG A 170 10.73 -13.23 -7.37
CA ARG A 170 9.48 -12.46 -7.25
C ARG A 170 8.53 -13.09 -6.25
N GLY A 171 7.57 -12.30 -5.81
CA GLY A 171 6.48 -12.77 -4.97
C GLY A 171 5.73 -11.64 -4.28
N HIS A 172 5.10 -11.99 -3.16
CA HIS A 172 4.38 -11.05 -2.31
C HIS A 172 5.11 -10.83 -0.99
N TYR A 173 4.93 -9.66 -0.40
CA TYR A 173 5.51 -9.35 0.91
C TYR A 173 4.47 -8.88 1.92
N ASP A 174 4.80 -9.12 3.18
CA ASP A 174 4.09 -8.58 4.33
C ASP A 174 5.08 -8.00 5.34
N PHE A 175 4.73 -6.88 5.96
CA PHE A 175 5.57 -6.20 6.94
C PHE A 175 4.72 -5.64 8.07
N ASP A 176 4.96 -6.15 9.28
CA ASP A 176 4.24 -5.79 10.50
C ASP A 176 4.95 -4.69 11.33
N GLY A 177 5.95 -4.03 10.75
CA GLY A 177 6.79 -3.06 11.45
C GLY A 177 7.96 -3.66 12.26
N LYS A 178 8.03 -4.99 12.41
CA LYS A 178 9.09 -5.71 13.12
C LYS A 178 9.70 -6.85 12.31
N LYS A 179 8.93 -7.46 11.42
CA LYS A 179 9.31 -8.61 10.60
C LYS A 179 8.82 -8.43 9.19
N LEU A 180 9.73 -8.61 8.25
CA LEU A 180 9.43 -8.71 6.82
C LEU A 180 9.31 -10.19 6.46
N SER A 181 8.19 -10.57 5.85
CA SER A 181 8.00 -11.89 5.26
C SER A 181 7.92 -11.76 3.74
N LEU A 182 8.79 -12.48 3.03
CA LEU A 182 8.78 -12.62 1.58
C LEU A 182 8.20 -13.99 1.22
N PHE A 183 7.07 -14.01 0.52
CA PHE A 183 6.41 -15.22 0.01
C PHE A 183 6.74 -15.35 -1.47
N LEU A 184 7.61 -16.29 -1.82
CA LEU A 184 8.14 -16.45 -3.17
C LEU A 184 7.15 -17.20 -4.07
N GLU A 185 7.22 -16.95 -5.38
CA GLU A 185 6.40 -17.64 -6.39
C GLU A 185 6.57 -19.16 -6.40
N ASN A 186 7.74 -19.67 -5.99
CA ASN A 186 8.01 -21.11 -5.86
C ASN A 186 7.38 -21.74 -4.59
N GLY A 187 6.62 -20.96 -3.81
CA GLY A 187 5.95 -21.39 -2.59
C GLY A 187 6.81 -21.37 -1.32
N THR A 188 8.10 -21.03 -1.41
CA THR A 188 8.96 -20.89 -0.21
C THR A 188 8.79 -19.52 0.44
N THR A 189 9.29 -19.38 1.67
CA THR A 189 9.18 -18.13 2.43
C THR A 189 10.51 -17.79 3.09
N GLN A 190 10.91 -16.53 2.97
CA GLN A 190 12.00 -15.98 3.76
C GLN A 190 11.50 -14.91 4.72
N ARG A 191 12.07 -14.89 5.92
CA ARG A 191 11.72 -13.90 6.94
C ARG A 191 12.94 -13.15 7.43
N PHE A 192 12.73 -11.87 7.72
CA PHE A 192 13.76 -10.98 8.22
C PHE A 192 13.28 -10.26 9.48
N THR A 193 14.20 -10.03 10.42
CA THR A 193 13.99 -9.14 11.56
C THR A 193 14.41 -7.74 11.18
N TYR A 194 13.53 -6.79 11.44
CA TYR A 194 13.74 -5.38 11.20
C TYR A 194 14.41 -4.69 12.41
N ALA A 195 15.38 -3.80 12.16
CA ALA A 195 15.96 -2.92 13.18
C ALA A 195 16.35 -1.54 12.61
N LYS A 196 16.39 -0.51 13.47
CA LYS A 196 17.09 0.75 13.19
C LYS A 196 18.53 0.59 13.66
N GLU A 197 19.48 0.82 12.77
CA GLU A 197 20.90 0.79 13.09
C GLU A 197 21.58 2.03 12.53
N GLU A 198 22.72 2.38 13.12
CA GLU A 198 23.64 3.34 12.52
C GLU A 198 24.69 2.57 11.71
N LYS A 199 24.92 2.98 10.46
CA LYS A 199 25.91 2.38 9.57
C LYS A 199 26.97 3.41 9.21
N GLU A 200 28.22 3.01 9.28
CA GLU A 200 29.33 3.84 8.82
C GLU A 200 29.27 4.03 7.31
N THR A 201 29.50 5.27 6.88
CA THR A 201 29.62 5.64 5.47
C THR A 201 30.85 6.53 5.27
N HIS A 202 31.22 6.81 4.02
CA HIS A 202 32.29 7.76 3.71
C HIS A 202 31.98 9.20 4.18
N LEU A 203 30.72 9.51 4.51
CA LEU A 203 30.28 10.80 5.07
C LEU A 203 30.03 10.72 6.59
N GLY A 204 30.54 9.68 7.25
CA GLY A 204 30.31 9.40 8.67
C GLY A 204 29.10 8.49 8.94
N PRO A 205 28.72 8.33 10.21
CA PRO A 205 27.63 7.46 10.62
C PRO A 205 26.28 7.96 10.09
N ARG A 206 25.46 7.05 9.55
CA ARG A 206 24.13 7.35 9.00
C ARG A 206 23.08 6.38 9.51
N GLN A 207 21.87 6.88 9.71
CA GLN A 207 20.73 6.04 10.09
C GLN A 207 20.37 5.09 8.94
N ALA A 208 20.10 3.85 9.28
CA ALA A 208 19.73 2.80 8.36
C ALA A 208 18.62 1.93 8.93
N ASP A 209 17.77 1.46 8.03
CA ASP A 209 16.80 0.41 8.31
C ASP A 209 17.42 -0.92 7.83
N THR A 210 17.57 -1.89 8.74
CA THR A 210 18.21 -3.19 8.46
C THR A 210 17.22 -4.34 8.59
N PHE A 211 17.42 -5.35 7.76
CA PHE A 211 16.60 -6.56 7.66
C PHE A 211 17.52 -7.77 7.67
N LYS A 212 17.59 -8.45 8.81
CA LYS A 212 18.46 -9.61 9.04
C LYS A 212 17.70 -10.93 8.89
N PRO A 213 18.19 -11.89 8.09
CA PRO A 213 17.48 -13.14 7.83
C PRO A 213 17.33 -13.97 9.12
N LEU A 214 16.14 -14.52 9.32
CA LEU A 214 15.82 -15.35 10.49
C LEU A 214 16.19 -16.83 10.30
N GLN A 215 16.30 -17.26 9.06
CA GLN A 215 16.67 -18.63 8.70
C GLN A 215 17.49 -18.64 7.41
N LEU A 216 18.20 -19.76 7.18
CA LEU A 216 18.83 -20.01 5.89
C LEU A 216 17.79 -20.43 4.84
N HIS A 217 18.02 -19.96 3.63
CA HIS A 217 17.21 -20.18 2.44
C HIS A 217 18.07 -20.81 1.35
N GLN A 218 17.46 -21.62 0.49
CA GLN A 218 18.14 -22.29 -0.62
C GLN A 218 18.73 -21.29 -1.63
N GLN A 219 18.03 -20.18 -1.89
CA GLN A 219 18.61 -19.06 -2.63
C GLN A 219 19.52 -18.25 -1.72
N SER A 220 20.83 -18.37 -1.95
CA SER A 220 21.91 -17.82 -1.11
C SER A 220 21.81 -16.30 -0.89
N VAL A 221 21.35 -15.55 -1.89
CA VAL A 221 21.10 -14.10 -1.81
C VAL A 221 20.12 -13.71 -0.69
N LEU A 222 19.14 -14.56 -0.40
CA LEU A 222 18.15 -14.30 0.65
C LEU A 222 18.68 -14.55 2.07
N ASN A 223 19.93 -15.03 2.19
CA ASN A 223 20.66 -15.20 3.44
C ASN A 223 21.49 -13.96 3.82
N CYS A 224 21.35 -12.87 3.07
CA CYS A 224 22.05 -11.63 3.34
C CYS A 224 21.21 -10.63 4.13
N GLU A 225 21.91 -9.73 4.82
CA GLU A 225 21.30 -8.53 5.38
C GLU A 225 20.94 -7.57 4.24
N PHE A 226 19.69 -7.11 4.25
CA PHE A 226 19.22 -6.05 3.38
C PHE A 226 19.03 -4.77 4.18
N LEU A 227 19.34 -3.63 3.58
CA LEU A 227 19.19 -2.34 4.24
C LEU A 227 18.95 -1.19 3.27
N ILE A 228 18.49 -0.08 3.84
CA ILE A 228 18.51 1.24 3.22
C ILE A 228 19.21 2.22 4.17
N ILE A 229 20.14 3.01 3.65
CA ILE A 229 20.83 4.07 4.40
C ILE A 229 20.23 5.41 3.98
N TYR A 230 19.84 6.22 4.95
CA TYR A 230 19.28 7.55 4.71
C TYR A 230 20.39 8.59 4.66
N MET A 231 20.46 9.35 3.56
CA MET A 231 21.55 10.31 3.28
C MET A 231 21.24 11.75 3.74
N ASN A 232 20.24 11.91 4.61
CA ASN A 232 19.71 13.18 5.08
C ASN A 232 20.75 14.04 5.81
#